data_AF-A0A8J4QQL6-F1
#
_entry.id   AF-A0A8J4QQL6-F1
#
_cell.length_a   1.000
_cell.length_b   1.000
_cell.length_c   1.000
_cell.angle_alpha   90.00
_cell.angle_beta   90.00
_cell.angle_gamma   90.00
#
_symmetry.space_group_name_H-M   'P 1'
#
loop_
_entity.id
_entity.type
_entity.pdbx_description
1 polymer ?
#
loop_
_entity_poly.entity_id
_entity_poly.type
_entity_poly.pdbx_seq_one_letter_code
_entity_poly.pdbx_strand_id
1 'polypeptide(L)'
;MRHSYEAASSSESSDTHNRPSPIPKSLVPQFRRNLNLRLPPKTFSQRCGNIIYNYAKQAISTWFPVGLDHNHQFPSSVHVTPVPLQLCGRTTGTNPLVLFNNNNNHPVEQVRSPWVYIAENVVSDLLSSFENVKDEKLDLEDVKPKLVARFGKILFHDEETTRVGLAAETTLSQLRRSFYTNIPNSYMENIKGEVAQKIKVDFEEEKDLYHVQLSDATLPDSTISCKCSVIKEDKRLQLCKIELQPLRHMVIDISCLDKNLDLRLMLSTKRTLTALTDDEMQSIRSLINSAILDQDVKGGLRWPLGKASSGGRYCVVGVWHTIAKDYKSSSLSLKVRHADRYDFRTSIGEATREINLKLKNIVSLLQEQEVEVSSVAEMLKDHLKLIWDHFLCCEHFLT
;
A
#
# COMPACT_ATOMS: atom_id res chain seq x y z
N MET A 1 69.42 5.61 42.65
CA MET A 1 70.05 5.90 41.34
C MET A 1 70.24 4.55 40.64
N ARG A 2 69.65 4.27 39.46
CA ARG A 2 70.19 4.58 38.10
C ARG A 2 71.59 3.94 37.90
N HIS A 3 71.95 3.20 36.85
CA HIS A 3 71.36 2.76 35.54
C HIS A 3 72.08 1.44 35.12
N SER A 4 71.69 0.60 34.14
CA SER A 4 70.56 0.57 33.18
C SER A 4 70.29 -0.88 32.67
N TYR A 5 69.42 -1.02 31.66
CA TYR A 5 69.09 -2.22 30.85
C TYR A 5 70.10 -2.40 29.67
N GLU A 6 70.22 -3.53 28.96
CA GLU A 6 69.16 -4.32 28.28
C GLU A 6 69.55 -5.81 28.10
N ALA A 7 68.56 -6.68 27.82
CA ALA A 7 68.67 -8.14 27.94
C ALA A 7 68.32 -8.91 26.65
N ALA A 8 68.80 -10.16 26.59
CA ALA A 8 68.46 -11.17 25.57
C ALA A 8 66.98 -11.64 25.70
N SER A 9 66.41 -12.55 24.90
CA SER A 9 66.97 -13.66 24.09
C SER A 9 65.93 -14.24 23.12
N SER A 10 66.39 -14.95 22.07
CA SER A 10 65.84 -16.18 21.42
C SER A 10 64.32 -16.52 21.52
N SER A 11 63.66 -17.12 20.52
CA SER A 11 64.13 -18.24 19.68
C SER A 11 63.31 -18.43 18.38
N GLU A 12 63.74 -19.39 17.55
CA GLU A 12 63.30 -19.68 16.18
C GLU A 12 61.90 -20.32 16.05
N SER A 13 61.24 -20.11 14.90
CA SER A 13 60.37 -21.10 14.25
C SER A 13 60.28 -20.86 12.73
N SER A 14 60.24 -21.93 11.96
CA SER A 14 60.51 -21.97 10.50
C SER A 14 59.30 -21.81 9.57
N ASP A 15 59.64 -21.52 8.30
CA ASP A 15 58.96 -21.88 7.05
C ASP A 15 57.55 -21.35 6.69
N THR A 16 57.59 -20.37 5.77
CA THR A 16 56.80 -20.28 4.51
C THR A 16 55.28 -20.08 4.55
N HIS A 17 54.83 -19.22 3.61
CA HIS A 17 53.44 -18.94 3.22
C HIS A 17 52.51 -18.33 4.28
N ASN A 18 52.41 -16.99 4.26
CA ASN A 18 51.20 -16.28 4.68
C ASN A 18 50.91 -15.07 3.76
N ARG A 19 50.20 -15.32 2.66
CA ARG A 19 49.40 -14.30 1.98
C ARG A 19 48.09 -14.19 2.78
N PRO A 20 47.60 -13.00 3.15
CA PRO A 20 46.38 -12.90 3.96
C PRO A 20 45.20 -13.54 3.21
N SER A 21 44.62 -14.57 3.83
CA SER A 21 43.50 -15.33 3.27
C SER A 21 42.28 -14.42 3.02
N PRO A 22 41.60 -14.55 1.87
CA PRO A 22 40.40 -13.77 1.61
C PRO A 22 39.28 -14.17 2.59
N ILE A 23 38.63 -13.16 3.16
CA ILE A 23 37.50 -13.31 4.09
C ILE A 23 36.43 -14.21 3.44
N PRO A 24 35.88 -15.22 4.15
CA PRO A 24 34.81 -16.07 3.62
C PRO A 24 33.61 -15.24 3.18
N LYS A 25 33.16 -15.43 1.94
CA LYS A 25 32.00 -14.71 1.34
C LYS A 25 30.64 -15.10 1.95
N SER A 26 30.60 -15.87 3.04
CA SER A 26 29.38 -16.37 3.70
C SER A 26 28.79 -15.44 4.76
N LEU A 27 29.40 -14.29 5.04
CA LEU A 27 28.93 -13.31 6.04
C LEU A 27 28.31 -12.03 5.41
N VAL A 28 27.92 -12.10 4.14
CA VAL A 28 27.13 -11.04 3.49
C VAL A 28 25.64 -11.43 3.58
N PRO A 29 24.77 -10.62 4.21
CA PRO A 29 23.33 -10.83 4.12
C PRO A 29 22.91 -10.82 2.64
N GLN A 30 22.30 -11.92 2.18
CA GLN A 30 22.02 -12.19 0.76
C GLN A 30 21.12 -11.13 0.07
N PHE A 31 20.53 -10.21 0.83
CA PHE A 31 19.65 -9.14 0.39
C PHE A 31 20.34 -7.95 -0.29
N ARG A 32 21.67 -7.82 -0.22
CA ARG A 32 22.39 -6.67 -0.83
C ARG A 32 22.86 -6.93 -2.26
N ARG A 33 21.93 -7.02 -3.23
CA ARG A 33 22.33 -6.95 -4.66
C ARG A 33 21.54 -6.07 -5.63
N ASN A 34 20.28 -5.71 -5.38
CA ASN A 34 19.48 -4.92 -6.35
C ASN A 34 18.82 -3.63 -5.78
N LEU A 35 19.42 -2.95 -4.79
CA LEU A 35 18.98 -1.62 -4.31
C LEU A 35 20.14 -0.64 -4.16
N ASN A 36 20.58 -0.04 -5.27
CA ASN A 36 21.56 1.06 -5.27
C ASN A 36 20.87 2.42 -5.10
N LEU A 37 20.52 2.76 -3.86
CA LEU A 37 20.13 4.12 -3.47
C LEU A 37 21.05 4.58 -2.32
N ARG A 38 22.12 5.31 -2.65
CA ARG A 38 22.98 5.97 -1.65
C ARG A 38 22.46 7.37 -1.38
N LEU A 39 21.94 7.59 -0.18
CA LEU A 39 21.81 8.93 0.42
C LEU A 39 22.70 9.02 1.67
N PRO A 40 23.23 10.21 2.01
CA PRO A 40 24.17 10.38 3.12
C PRO A 40 23.50 10.17 4.49
N PRO A 41 24.25 9.72 5.51
CA PRO A 41 23.68 9.35 6.80
C PRO A 41 23.21 10.56 7.61
N LYS A 42 21.89 10.72 7.74
CA LYS A 42 21.26 11.66 8.70
C LYS A 42 21.01 10.99 10.05
N THR A 43 20.99 11.82 11.10
CA THR A 43 20.81 11.43 12.50
C THR A 43 19.43 10.81 12.75
N PHE A 44 19.33 9.96 13.79
CA PHE A 44 18.18 9.07 14.00
C PHE A 44 16.85 9.81 14.19
N SER A 45 16.87 10.99 14.80
CA SER A 45 15.68 11.86 15.00
C SER A 45 15.17 12.51 13.72
N GLN A 46 15.97 12.56 12.65
CA GLN A 46 15.58 13.10 11.35
C GLN A 46 15.08 12.02 10.37
N ARG A 47 14.91 10.77 10.82
CA ARG A 47 14.46 9.64 9.97
C ARG A 47 12.94 9.50 9.86
N CYS A 48 12.14 10.23 10.65
CA CYS A 48 10.68 10.28 10.50
C CYS A 48 10.27 11.13 9.29
N GLY A 49 10.45 10.59 8.09
CA GLY A 49 9.85 11.11 6.87
C GLY A 49 8.36 10.76 6.75
N ASN A 50 7.71 11.36 5.76
CA ASN A 50 6.31 11.15 5.37
C ASN A 50 5.93 9.66 5.21
N ILE A 51 4.62 9.38 5.09
CA ILE A 51 4.10 8.06 4.71
C ILE A 51 4.80 7.59 3.42
N ILE A 52 5.67 6.59 3.54
CA ILE A 52 6.40 6.04 2.39
C ILE A 52 5.46 5.08 1.65
N TYR A 53 5.14 5.41 0.41
CA TYR A 53 4.51 4.49 -0.52
C TYR A 53 5.58 3.87 -1.42
N ASN A 54 5.73 2.56 -1.35
CA ASN A 54 6.75 1.84 -2.11
C ASN A 54 6.26 1.65 -3.55
N TYR A 55 6.95 2.25 -4.51
CA TYR A 55 6.76 2.05 -5.94
C TYR A 55 8.00 1.35 -6.52
N ALA A 56 7.79 0.43 -7.46
CA ALA A 56 8.87 -0.16 -8.23
C ALA A 56 9.52 0.88 -9.16
N LYS A 57 10.76 0.63 -9.60
CA LYS A 57 11.53 1.58 -10.43
C LYS A 57 10.83 1.94 -11.76
N GLN A 58 10.09 0.98 -12.33
CA GLN A 58 9.32 1.12 -13.57
C GLN A 58 7.80 1.15 -13.30
N ALA A 59 7.39 1.56 -12.08
CA ALA A 59 5.98 1.52 -11.73
C ALA A 59 5.16 2.57 -12.49
N ILE A 60 4.03 2.14 -13.05
CA ILE A 60 3.07 3.01 -13.73
C ILE A 60 2.15 3.64 -12.69
N SER A 61 1.92 4.95 -12.77
CA SER A 61 1.05 5.70 -11.85
C SER A 61 0.25 6.77 -12.60
N THR A 62 -0.83 6.37 -13.26
CA THR A 62 -1.63 7.19 -14.20
C THR A 62 -2.99 7.60 -13.62
N TRP A 63 -3.63 8.56 -14.27
CA TRP A 63 -5.00 8.97 -14.00
C TRP A 63 -5.71 9.36 -15.29
N PHE A 64 -7.01 9.04 -15.41
CA PHE A 64 -7.89 9.56 -16.45
C PHE A 64 -9.35 9.62 -15.97
N PRO A 65 -10.18 10.54 -16.50
CA PRO A 65 -11.61 10.58 -16.29
C PRO A 65 -12.39 9.67 -17.26
N VAL A 66 -13.60 9.29 -16.88
CA VAL A 66 -14.53 8.50 -17.69
C VAL A 66 -15.90 9.16 -17.63
N GLY A 67 -16.50 9.43 -18.79
CA GLY A 67 -17.70 10.26 -18.93
C GLY A 67 -17.43 11.69 -19.40
N LEU A 68 -16.31 11.94 -20.11
CA LEU A 68 -16.09 13.18 -20.86
C LEU A 68 -17.09 13.30 -22.02
N ASP A 69 -17.31 14.52 -22.48
CA ASP A 69 -18.10 14.81 -23.68
C ASP A 69 -17.35 14.44 -24.98
N HIS A 70 -18.00 14.68 -26.13
CA HIS A 70 -17.44 14.40 -27.45
C HIS A 70 -16.20 15.25 -27.81
N ASN A 71 -15.93 16.32 -27.06
CA ASN A 71 -14.77 17.20 -27.23
C ASN A 71 -13.64 16.90 -26.23
N HIS A 72 -13.74 15.79 -25.48
CA HIS A 72 -12.86 15.46 -24.36
C HIS A 72 -12.85 16.53 -23.24
N GLN A 73 -14.01 17.15 -23.00
CA GLN A 73 -14.21 18.12 -21.93
C GLN A 73 -15.09 17.54 -20.82
N PHE A 74 -14.96 18.09 -19.61
CA PHE A 74 -15.86 17.75 -18.52
C PHE A 74 -17.28 18.24 -18.86
N PRO A 75 -18.32 17.41 -18.69
CA PRO A 75 -19.70 17.86 -18.81
C PRO A 75 -19.98 19.05 -17.89
N SER A 76 -20.87 19.96 -18.29
CA SER A 76 -21.19 21.17 -17.52
C SER A 76 -21.79 20.92 -16.13
N SER A 77 -22.27 19.70 -15.86
CA SER A 77 -22.73 19.24 -14.55
C SER A 77 -21.61 18.75 -13.63
N VAL A 78 -20.38 18.62 -14.15
CA VAL A 78 -19.20 18.23 -13.38
C VAL A 78 -18.53 19.48 -12.83
N HIS A 79 -18.29 19.49 -11.52
CA HIS A 79 -17.67 20.58 -10.81
C HIS A 79 -16.52 20.08 -9.94
N VAL A 80 -15.54 20.96 -9.73
CA VAL A 80 -14.41 20.73 -8.83
C VAL A 80 -14.67 21.49 -7.53
N THR A 81 -14.84 20.75 -6.43
CA THR A 81 -15.19 21.33 -5.13
C THR A 81 -14.09 21.05 -4.11
N PRO A 82 -13.63 22.05 -3.32
CA PRO A 82 -12.72 21.84 -2.20
C PRO A 82 -13.46 21.16 -1.03
N VAL A 83 -12.94 20.03 -0.55
CA VAL A 83 -13.54 19.26 0.56
C VAL A 83 -12.69 19.45 1.83
N PRO A 84 -13.28 19.87 2.97
CA PRO A 84 -12.56 20.06 4.23
C PRO A 84 -12.23 18.74 4.94
N LEU A 85 -11.31 17.96 4.36
CA LEU A 85 -10.80 16.74 4.98
C LEU A 85 -9.73 17.08 6.03
N GLN A 86 -9.95 16.67 7.27
CA GLN A 86 -8.98 16.79 8.39
C GLN A 86 -7.69 15.94 8.20
N LEU A 87 -7.50 15.38 7.01
CA LEU A 87 -6.86 14.08 6.80
C LEU A 87 -5.70 14.10 5.81
N CYS A 88 -5.66 15.09 4.91
CA CYS A 88 -4.39 15.43 4.28
C CYS A 88 -3.58 16.21 5.30
N GLY A 89 -2.51 15.59 5.83
CA GLY A 89 -1.64 16.20 6.82
C GLY A 89 -1.25 17.61 6.39
N ARG A 90 -1.60 18.62 7.20
CA ARG A 90 -1.58 20.05 6.83
C ARG A 90 -0.14 20.56 6.61
N THR A 91 0.45 20.22 5.48
CA THR A 91 1.71 20.78 4.98
C THR A 91 1.48 22.05 4.15
N THR A 92 0.32 22.17 3.49
CA THR A 92 -0.04 23.31 2.61
C THR A 92 -1.18 24.18 3.17
N GLY A 93 -2.00 23.65 4.08
CA GLY A 93 -3.18 24.36 4.62
C GLY A 93 -4.37 24.47 3.65
N THR A 94 -4.23 24.00 2.40
CA THR A 94 -5.29 23.97 1.38
C THR A 94 -6.19 22.75 1.51
N ASN A 95 -7.49 22.92 1.24
CA ASN A 95 -8.42 21.79 1.15
C ASN A 95 -8.20 21.04 -0.18
N PRO A 96 -8.14 19.68 -0.18
CA PRO A 96 -8.09 18.92 -1.41
C PRO A 96 -9.37 19.11 -2.23
N LEU A 97 -9.20 19.03 -3.55
CA LEU A 97 -10.25 19.19 -4.54
C LEU A 97 -10.81 17.82 -4.95
N VAL A 98 -12.10 17.73 -5.20
CA VAL A 98 -12.80 16.50 -5.61
C VAL A 98 -13.73 16.81 -6.79
N LEU A 99 -13.81 15.87 -7.73
CA LEU A 99 -14.78 15.90 -8.83
C LEU A 99 -16.15 15.38 -8.35
N PHE A 100 -17.16 16.23 -8.49
CA PHE A 100 -18.57 15.93 -8.26
C PHE A 100 -19.37 16.12 -9.56
N ASN A 101 -20.41 15.32 -9.76
CA ASN A 101 -21.37 15.49 -10.84
C ASN A 101 -22.75 15.76 -10.25
N ASN A 102 -23.33 16.91 -10.56
CA ASN A 102 -24.64 17.32 -10.06
C ASN A 102 -25.82 16.74 -10.88
N ASN A 103 -25.55 16.02 -11.98
CA ASN A 103 -26.59 15.45 -12.82
C ASN A 103 -27.20 14.17 -12.19
N ASN A 104 -28.21 14.36 -11.33
CA ASN A 104 -28.93 13.27 -10.70
C ASN A 104 -29.91 12.52 -11.63
N ASN A 105 -30.21 13.03 -12.84
CA ASN A 105 -31.45 12.66 -13.55
C ASN A 105 -31.32 12.18 -15.00
N HIS A 106 -30.17 12.35 -15.68
CA HIS A 106 -30.03 11.85 -17.06
C HIS A 106 -28.68 11.15 -17.28
N PRO A 107 -28.66 9.88 -17.74
CA PRO A 107 -27.42 9.33 -18.28
C PRO A 107 -27.03 10.19 -19.50
N VAL A 108 -25.79 10.65 -19.52
CA VAL A 108 -25.19 11.20 -20.75
C VAL A 108 -25.32 10.12 -21.82
N GLU A 109 -25.70 10.45 -23.05
CA GLU A 109 -25.78 9.49 -24.15
C GLU A 109 -24.38 8.95 -24.47
N GLN A 110 -24.02 7.89 -23.76
CA GLN A 110 -22.70 7.31 -23.81
C GLN A 110 -22.61 6.42 -25.04
N VAL A 111 -21.95 6.95 -26.08
CA VAL A 111 -21.61 6.25 -27.34
C VAL A 111 -20.93 4.90 -27.07
N ARG A 112 -20.36 4.72 -25.88
CA ARG A 112 -19.58 3.55 -25.49
C ARG A 112 -19.72 3.20 -24.01
N SER A 113 -19.82 1.90 -23.71
CA SER A 113 -19.83 1.38 -22.34
C SER A 113 -18.56 1.77 -21.55
N PRO A 114 -18.68 2.43 -20.38
CA PRO A 114 -17.54 2.91 -19.58
C PRO A 114 -16.50 1.85 -19.24
N TRP A 115 -16.94 0.66 -18.82
CA TRP A 115 -16.03 -0.45 -18.45
C TRP A 115 -15.19 -0.95 -19.62
N VAL A 116 -15.67 -0.84 -20.87
CA VAL A 116 -14.91 -1.20 -22.07
C VAL A 116 -13.83 -0.16 -22.37
N TYR A 117 -14.17 1.13 -22.25
CA TYR A 117 -13.20 2.22 -22.36
C TYR A 117 -12.11 2.11 -21.29
N ILE A 118 -12.47 1.83 -20.03
CA ILE A 118 -11.49 1.61 -18.96
C ILE A 118 -10.57 0.43 -19.28
N ALA A 119 -11.12 -0.71 -19.73
CA ALA A 119 -10.32 -1.91 -20.00
C ALA A 119 -9.22 -1.66 -21.05
N GLU A 120 -9.54 -0.94 -22.13
CA GLU A 120 -8.57 -0.64 -23.19
C GLU A 120 -7.45 0.31 -22.75
N ASN A 121 -7.76 1.31 -21.93
CA ASN A 121 -6.76 2.22 -21.37
C ASN A 121 -5.91 1.56 -20.26
N VAL A 122 -6.32 0.40 -19.73
CA VAL A 122 -5.65 -0.29 -18.61
C VAL A 122 -4.85 -1.52 -19.07
N VAL A 123 -5.28 -2.24 -20.11
CA VAL A 123 -4.74 -3.57 -20.42
C VAL A 123 -3.25 -3.55 -20.80
N SER A 124 -2.79 -2.52 -21.53
CA SER A 124 -1.38 -2.40 -21.92
C SER A 124 -0.48 -2.13 -20.70
N ASP A 125 -0.87 -1.16 -19.87
CA ASP A 125 -0.18 -0.83 -18.61
C ASP A 125 -0.14 -2.03 -17.66
N LEU A 126 -1.25 -2.79 -17.57
CA LEU A 126 -1.35 -3.99 -16.74
C LEU A 126 -0.38 -5.09 -17.20
N LEU A 127 -0.33 -5.37 -18.51
CA LEU A 127 0.59 -6.36 -19.08
C LEU A 127 2.04 -5.95 -18.88
N SER A 128 2.41 -4.72 -19.26
CA SER A 128 3.77 -4.19 -19.08
C SER A 128 4.22 -4.20 -17.62
N SER A 129 3.34 -3.79 -16.71
CA SER A 129 3.61 -3.83 -15.26
C SER A 129 3.73 -5.25 -14.72
N PHE A 130 3.08 -6.24 -15.35
CA PHE A 130 3.13 -7.63 -14.92
C PHE A 130 4.39 -8.36 -15.40
N GLU A 131 4.91 -8.04 -16.58
CA GLU A 131 6.22 -8.57 -17.03
C GLU A 131 7.34 -8.13 -16.07
N ASN A 132 7.35 -6.85 -15.65
CA ASN A 132 8.28 -6.37 -14.61
C ASN A 132 8.16 -7.15 -13.27
N VAL A 133 6.98 -7.70 -12.96
CA VAL A 133 6.74 -8.54 -11.79
C VAL A 133 7.22 -9.99 -11.99
N LYS A 134 7.12 -10.53 -13.22
CA LYS A 134 7.70 -11.84 -13.55
C LYS A 134 9.22 -11.80 -13.36
N ASP A 135 9.87 -10.73 -13.83
CA ASP A 135 11.31 -10.50 -13.61
C ASP A 135 11.67 -10.40 -12.12
N GLU A 136 10.92 -9.63 -11.31
CA GLU A 136 11.12 -9.56 -9.84
C GLU A 136 10.98 -10.94 -9.18
N LYS A 137 10.08 -11.79 -9.67
CA LYS A 137 9.80 -13.11 -9.10
C LYS A 137 10.89 -14.14 -9.44
N LEU A 138 11.58 -14.02 -10.57
CA LEU A 138 12.73 -14.87 -10.91
C LEU A 138 13.88 -14.69 -9.90
N ASP A 139 14.07 -13.48 -9.38
CA ASP A 139 15.06 -13.17 -8.35
C ASP A 139 14.62 -13.68 -6.94
N LEU A 140 13.32 -13.90 -6.68
CA LEU A 140 12.76 -14.01 -5.32
C LEU A 140 11.51 -14.91 -5.22
N GLU A 141 11.66 -16.14 -4.70
CA GLU A 141 10.58 -17.15 -4.59
C GLU A 141 9.35 -16.70 -3.75
N ASP A 142 9.52 -15.78 -2.80
CA ASP A 142 8.50 -15.36 -1.82
C ASP A 142 7.58 -14.20 -2.30
N VAL A 143 7.67 -13.81 -3.57
CA VAL A 143 6.96 -12.66 -4.15
C VAL A 143 5.60 -13.06 -4.72
N LYS A 144 4.50 -12.50 -4.15
CA LYS A 144 3.12 -12.80 -4.59
C LYS A 144 2.43 -11.57 -5.20
N PRO A 145 2.13 -11.56 -6.52
CA PRO A 145 1.38 -10.49 -7.17
C PRO A 145 -0.07 -10.43 -6.72
N LYS A 146 -0.66 -9.23 -6.78
CA LYS A 146 -2.06 -8.94 -6.45
C LYS A 146 -2.56 -7.78 -7.30
N LEU A 147 -3.57 -8.03 -8.12
CA LEU A 147 -4.41 -6.99 -8.73
C LEU A 147 -5.62 -6.72 -7.82
N VAL A 148 -5.80 -5.46 -7.45
CA VAL A 148 -6.83 -5.02 -6.50
C VAL A 148 -7.55 -3.78 -7.02
N ALA A 149 -8.87 -3.85 -7.08
CA ALA A 149 -9.75 -2.69 -7.19
C ALA A 149 -10.04 -2.12 -5.78
N ARG A 150 -9.92 -0.80 -5.63
CA ARG A 150 -10.30 -0.04 -4.43
C ARG A 150 -11.29 1.05 -4.85
N PHE A 151 -12.20 1.37 -3.95
CA PHE A 151 -13.31 2.30 -4.19
C PHE A 151 -13.21 3.47 -3.20
N GLY A 152 -13.53 4.68 -3.65
CA GLY A 152 -13.26 5.89 -2.88
C GLY A 152 -13.48 7.16 -3.68
N LYS A 153 -12.75 8.22 -3.34
CA LYS A 153 -12.68 9.46 -4.13
C LYS A 153 -11.24 9.87 -4.37
N ILE A 154 -10.96 10.35 -5.59
CA ILE A 154 -9.68 10.96 -5.96
C ILE A 154 -9.66 12.38 -5.41
N LEU A 155 -8.61 12.67 -4.64
CA LEU A 155 -8.31 13.98 -4.09
C LEU A 155 -7.17 14.59 -4.90
N PHE A 156 -7.41 15.75 -5.50
CA PHE A 156 -6.37 16.54 -6.16
C PHE A 156 -5.86 17.58 -5.17
N HIS A 157 -4.54 17.64 -5.00
CA HIS A 157 -3.87 18.57 -4.11
C HIS A 157 -3.32 19.73 -4.93
N ASP A 158 -3.91 20.90 -4.74
CA ASP A 158 -3.41 22.15 -5.29
C ASP A 158 -2.51 22.85 -4.26
N GLU A 159 -1.28 23.13 -4.68
CA GLU A 159 -0.26 23.82 -3.90
C GLU A 159 -0.21 25.33 -4.25
N GLU A 160 -0.85 25.76 -5.36
CA GLU A 160 -0.93 27.15 -5.83
C GLU A 160 -2.40 27.59 -5.95
N THR A 161 -2.90 28.33 -4.95
CA THR A 161 -4.32 28.75 -4.71
C THR A 161 -5.05 29.54 -5.82
N THR A 162 -4.56 29.55 -7.05
CA THR A 162 -4.94 30.47 -8.13
C THR A 162 -5.44 29.79 -9.41
N ARG A 163 -5.37 28.45 -9.54
CA ARG A 163 -5.59 27.78 -10.85
C ARG A 163 -7.00 27.24 -11.12
N VAL A 164 -7.85 27.11 -10.11
CA VAL A 164 -9.03 26.21 -10.18
C VAL A 164 -10.36 26.96 -10.39
N GLY A 165 -10.36 27.93 -11.30
CA GLY A 165 -11.59 28.58 -11.78
C GLY A 165 -12.32 27.77 -12.87
N LEU A 166 -11.56 27.09 -13.73
CA LEU A 166 -12.04 26.13 -14.72
C LEU A 166 -10.99 25.02 -14.89
N ALA A 167 -11.08 23.95 -14.11
CA ALA A 167 -10.11 22.86 -14.18
C ALA A 167 -10.40 21.95 -15.39
N ALA A 168 -9.73 22.22 -16.51
CA ALA A 168 -9.65 21.27 -17.61
C ALA A 168 -8.94 19.98 -17.16
N GLU A 169 -9.22 18.85 -17.84
CA GLU A 169 -8.55 17.56 -17.58
C GLU A 169 -7.03 17.69 -17.54
N THR A 170 -6.47 18.47 -18.48
CA THR A 170 -5.03 18.76 -18.62
C THR A 170 -4.42 19.48 -17.42
N THR A 171 -5.24 20.16 -16.60
CA THR A 171 -4.79 20.79 -15.36
C THR A 171 -4.82 19.79 -14.21
N LEU A 172 -5.90 19.01 -14.07
CA LEU A 172 -6.04 17.98 -13.03
C LEU A 172 -5.05 16.82 -13.20
N SER A 173 -4.65 16.50 -14.43
CA SER A 173 -3.63 15.47 -14.70
C SER A 173 -2.24 15.83 -14.17
N GLN A 174 -1.94 17.13 -14.01
CA GLN A 174 -0.67 17.64 -13.48
C GLN A 174 -0.66 17.75 -11.95
N LEU A 175 -1.82 17.82 -11.30
CA LEU A 175 -1.91 17.93 -9.85
C LEU A 175 -1.49 16.64 -9.14
N ARG A 176 -0.91 16.79 -7.95
CA ARG A 176 -0.61 15.67 -7.06
C ARG A 176 -1.92 15.02 -6.60
N ARG A 177 -2.01 13.69 -6.66
CA ARG A 177 -3.23 12.93 -6.33
C ARG A 177 -3.07 12.06 -5.08
N SER A 178 -4.16 11.86 -4.35
CA SER A 178 -4.31 10.78 -3.36
C SER A 178 -5.71 10.17 -3.47
N PHE A 179 -5.92 8.96 -2.93
CA PHE A 179 -7.19 8.24 -3.07
C PHE A 179 -7.80 7.94 -1.71
N TYR A 180 -8.93 8.58 -1.42
CA TYR A 180 -9.63 8.53 -0.15
C TYR A 180 -10.59 7.34 -0.11
N THR A 181 -10.28 6.33 0.69
CA THR A 181 -11.05 5.07 0.73
C THR A 181 -12.06 4.95 1.87
N ASN A 182 -12.25 5.99 2.68
CA ASN A 182 -13.18 5.92 3.80
C ASN A 182 -14.62 6.12 3.31
N ILE A 183 -15.38 5.04 3.23
CA ILE A 183 -16.78 5.05 2.76
C ILE A 183 -17.78 5.26 3.91
N PRO A 184 -19.04 5.58 3.60
CA PRO A 184 -20.17 5.51 4.55
C PRO A 184 -20.38 4.13 5.18
N ASN A 185 -21.02 4.09 6.36
CA ASN A 185 -21.32 2.83 7.02
C ASN A 185 -22.46 2.06 6.34
N SER A 186 -23.53 2.76 5.93
CA SER A 186 -24.67 2.21 5.19
C SER A 186 -24.22 1.53 3.90
N TYR A 187 -23.37 2.20 3.10
CA TYR A 187 -22.74 1.57 1.94
C TYR A 187 -21.91 0.32 2.30
N MET A 188 -21.18 0.32 3.42
CA MET A 188 -20.42 -0.84 3.87
C MET A 188 -21.32 -2.02 4.30
N GLU A 189 -22.48 -1.76 4.91
CA GLU A 189 -23.49 -2.80 5.21
C GLU A 189 -24.12 -3.37 3.94
N ASN A 190 -24.51 -2.50 2.99
CA ASN A 190 -25.03 -2.91 1.68
C ASN A 190 -24.06 -3.85 0.95
N ILE A 191 -22.76 -3.56 1.00
CA ILE A 191 -21.73 -4.37 0.34
C ILE A 191 -21.60 -5.76 0.98
N LYS A 192 -21.73 -5.86 2.32
CA LYS A 192 -21.70 -7.13 3.05
C LYS A 192 -22.96 -7.98 2.85
N GLY A 193 -24.11 -7.33 2.64
CA GLY A 193 -25.40 -7.98 2.41
C GLY A 193 -25.65 -8.27 0.93
N GLU A 194 -26.14 -7.26 0.21
CA GLU A 194 -26.68 -7.40 -1.15
C GLU A 194 -25.58 -7.65 -2.20
N VAL A 195 -24.50 -6.88 -2.18
CA VAL A 195 -23.48 -6.97 -3.24
C VAL A 195 -22.71 -8.28 -3.17
N ALA A 196 -22.30 -8.73 -1.98
CA ALA A 196 -21.63 -10.03 -1.78
C ALA A 196 -22.44 -11.19 -2.38
N GLN A 197 -23.77 -11.19 -2.21
CA GLN A 197 -24.67 -12.17 -2.82
C GLN A 197 -24.71 -12.04 -4.34
N LYS A 198 -24.90 -10.81 -4.88
CA LYS A 198 -24.95 -10.56 -6.33
C LYS A 198 -23.68 -11.04 -7.06
N ILE A 199 -22.50 -10.80 -6.48
CA ILE A 199 -21.22 -11.22 -7.07
C ILE A 199 -20.81 -12.65 -6.70
N LYS A 200 -21.67 -13.39 -5.98
CA LYS A 200 -21.49 -14.81 -5.62
C LYS A 200 -20.16 -15.05 -4.90
N VAL A 201 -19.89 -14.30 -3.84
CA VAL A 201 -18.76 -14.54 -2.93
C VAL A 201 -19.26 -14.97 -1.55
N ASP A 202 -18.75 -16.10 -1.06
CA ASP A 202 -19.12 -16.66 0.22
C ASP A 202 -18.31 -16.03 1.35
N PHE A 203 -18.91 -15.86 2.53
CA PHE A 203 -18.17 -15.45 3.73
C PHE A 203 -17.21 -16.55 4.14
N GLU A 204 -15.95 -16.19 4.39
CA GLU A 204 -14.92 -17.13 4.81
C GLU A 204 -14.52 -16.92 6.28
N GLU A 205 -14.16 -15.69 6.64
CA GLU A 205 -13.59 -15.40 7.97
C GLU A 205 -13.73 -13.93 8.36
N GLU A 206 -13.76 -13.68 9.67
CA GLU A 206 -13.54 -12.37 10.26
C GLU A 206 -12.18 -12.35 10.96
N LYS A 207 -11.39 -11.31 10.70
CA LYS A 207 -10.04 -11.12 11.21
C LYS A 207 -9.92 -9.80 11.97
N ASP A 208 -9.84 -9.92 13.29
CA ASP A 208 -9.35 -8.87 14.18
C ASP A 208 -7.82 -8.99 14.31
N LEU A 209 -7.10 -7.99 13.80
CA LEU A 209 -5.64 -7.98 13.73
C LEU A 209 -5.07 -6.59 13.98
N TYR A 210 -4.00 -6.54 14.75
CA TYR A 210 -3.11 -5.40 14.86
C TYR A 210 -1.98 -5.50 13.84
N HIS A 211 -1.59 -4.40 13.21
CA HIS A 211 -0.44 -4.32 12.31
C HIS A 211 0.52 -3.26 12.84
N VAL A 212 1.56 -3.70 13.54
CA VAL A 212 2.63 -2.82 14.01
C VAL A 212 3.58 -2.56 12.85
N GLN A 213 3.72 -1.29 12.44
CA GLN A 213 4.65 -0.90 11.38
C GLN A 213 5.99 -0.52 11.99
N LEU A 214 7.06 -1.11 11.47
CA LEU A 214 8.44 -0.89 11.89
C LEU A 214 9.25 -0.26 10.77
N SER A 215 10.06 0.74 11.10
CA SER A 215 11.20 1.14 10.27
C SER A 215 12.40 0.25 10.59
N ASP A 216 13.17 -0.12 9.57
CA ASP A 216 14.45 -0.82 9.74
C ASP A 216 15.60 0.15 9.41
N ALA A 217 16.52 0.36 10.36
CA ALA A 217 17.66 1.26 10.20
C ALA A 217 18.64 0.86 9.08
N THR A 218 18.57 -0.40 8.60
CA THR A 218 19.35 -0.95 7.48
C THR A 218 18.61 -0.91 6.13
N LEU A 219 17.28 -0.72 6.15
CA LEU A 219 16.39 -0.62 4.99
C LEU A 219 15.48 0.62 5.13
N PRO A 220 16.03 1.85 5.09
CA PRO A 220 15.30 3.08 5.43
C PRO A 220 14.08 3.35 4.53
N ASP A 221 14.14 2.90 3.28
CA ASP A 221 13.06 3.07 2.28
C ASP A 221 12.00 1.96 2.35
N SER A 222 12.02 1.12 3.38
CA SER A 222 11.08 0.01 3.58
C SER A 222 10.44 0.03 4.96
N THR A 223 9.15 -0.30 4.99
CA THR A 223 8.39 -0.47 6.23
C THR A 223 7.99 -1.94 6.37
N ILE A 224 8.30 -2.52 7.53
CA ILE A 224 7.94 -3.88 7.90
C ILE A 224 6.60 -3.84 8.63
N SER A 225 5.65 -4.69 8.21
CA SER A 225 4.33 -4.84 8.80
C SER A 225 4.26 -6.13 9.60
N CYS A 226 4.33 -6.03 10.92
CA CYS A 226 4.15 -7.15 11.85
C CYS A 226 2.65 -7.30 12.17
N LYS A 227 2.05 -8.40 11.70
CA LYS A 227 0.66 -8.76 11.97
C LYS A 227 0.54 -9.57 13.25
N CYS A 228 -0.32 -9.10 14.15
CA CYS A 228 -0.54 -9.70 15.45
C CYS A 228 -2.03 -9.94 15.71
N SER A 229 -2.36 -11.10 16.27
CA SER A 229 -3.65 -11.36 16.93
C SER A 229 -3.53 -11.01 18.42
N VAL A 230 -4.66 -11.02 19.14
CA VAL A 230 -4.69 -10.91 20.61
C VAL A 230 -4.93 -12.29 21.21
N ILE A 231 -4.07 -12.71 22.14
CA ILE A 231 -4.32 -13.82 23.06
C ILE A 231 -5.31 -13.28 24.11
N LYS A 232 -6.54 -13.84 24.13
CA LYS A 232 -7.65 -13.29 24.92
C LYS A 232 -7.43 -13.43 26.43
N GLU A 233 -6.82 -14.54 26.83
CA GLU A 233 -6.54 -14.93 28.19
C GLU A 233 -5.54 -13.96 28.85
N ASP A 234 -4.46 -13.66 28.12
CA ASP A 234 -3.34 -12.85 28.64
C ASP A 234 -3.46 -11.34 28.33
N LYS A 235 -4.37 -10.95 27.41
CA LYS A 235 -4.41 -9.61 26.80
C LYS A 235 -3.06 -9.19 26.19
N ARG A 236 -2.39 -10.11 25.50
CA ARG A 236 -1.09 -9.89 24.83
C ARG A 236 -1.18 -10.07 23.32
N LEU A 237 -0.33 -9.37 22.58
CA LEU A 237 -0.16 -9.58 21.15
C LEU A 237 0.59 -10.90 20.87
N GLN A 238 0.07 -11.71 19.95
CA GLN A 238 0.77 -12.84 19.36
C GLN A 238 1.18 -12.47 17.92
N LEU A 239 2.48 -12.51 17.63
CA LEU A 239 2.99 -12.25 16.28
C LEU A 239 2.66 -13.41 15.34
N CYS A 240 1.74 -13.20 14.39
CA CYS A 240 1.30 -14.20 13.43
C CYS A 240 2.15 -14.20 12.15
N LYS A 241 2.55 -13.02 11.66
CA LYS A 241 3.23 -12.88 10.37
C LYS A 241 4.01 -11.58 10.24
N ILE A 242 5.17 -11.63 9.61
CA ILE A 242 5.94 -10.46 9.20
C ILE A 242 5.89 -10.33 7.68
N GLU A 243 5.50 -9.17 7.16
CA GLU A 243 5.44 -8.89 5.72
C GLU A 243 6.07 -7.52 5.44
N LEU A 244 6.67 -7.32 4.26
CA LEU A 244 6.98 -5.96 3.81
C LEU A 244 5.70 -5.25 3.38
N GLN A 245 5.69 -3.92 3.48
CA GLN A 245 4.66 -3.09 2.88
C GLN A 245 4.61 -3.35 1.36
N PRO A 246 3.42 -3.47 0.72
CA PRO A 246 3.34 -3.85 -0.69
C PRO A 246 4.09 -2.90 -1.62
N LEU A 247 4.87 -3.47 -2.55
CA LEU A 247 5.53 -2.74 -3.63
C LEU A 247 4.53 -2.58 -4.78
N ARG A 248 4.30 -1.34 -5.22
CA ARG A 248 3.35 -1.01 -6.29
C ARG A 248 4.06 -1.03 -7.63
N HIS A 249 3.49 -1.77 -8.57
CA HIS A 249 3.95 -1.87 -9.96
C HIS A 249 3.02 -1.11 -10.91
N MET A 250 1.73 -1.05 -10.58
CA MET A 250 0.75 -0.25 -11.31
C MET A 250 -0.22 0.41 -10.32
N VAL A 251 -0.54 1.68 -10.52
CA VAL A 251 -1.66 2.39 -9.89
C VAL A 251 -2.36 3.21 -10.96
N ILE A 252 -3.62 2.91 -11.24
CA ILE A 252 -4.44 3.69 -12.19
C ILE A 252 -5.64 4.22 -11.42
N ASP A 253 -5.72 5.55 -11.33
CA ASP A 253 -6.83 6.28 -10.73
C ASP A 253 -7.83 6.68 -11.81
N ILE A 254 -9.08 6.30 -11.66
CA ILE A 254 -10.12 6.47 -12.68
C ILE A 254 -11.23 7.30 -12.07
N SER A 255 -11.40 8.53 -12.55
CA SER A 255 -12.51 9.40 -12.13
C SER A 255 -13.78 9.01 -12.87
N CYS A 256 -14.75 8.42 -12.17
CA CYS A 256 -15.96 7.89 -12.79
C CYS A 256 -17.08 8.94 -12.70
N LEU A 257 -17.20 9.79 -13.72
CA LEU A 257 -18.00 11.01 -13.63
C LEU A 257 -19.51 10.75 -13.50
N ASP A 258 -20.02 9.65 -14.04
CA ASP A 258 -21.43 9.22 -13.89
C ASP A 258 -21.69 8.41 -12.60
N LYS A 259 -20.76 8.47 -11.63
CA LYS A 259 -20.75 7.64 -10.43
C LYS A 259 -20.34 8.44 -9.19
N ASN A 260 -20.79 7.95 -8.03
CA ASN A 260 -20.52 8.61 -6.75
C ASN A 260 -19.18 8.19 -6.13
N LEU A 261 -18.54 7.13 -6.65
CA LEU A 261 -17.20 6.70 -6.28
C LEU A 261 -16.30 6.59 -7.50
N ASP A 262 -15.04 6.96 -7.29
CA ASP A 262 -13.93 6.72 -8.20
C ASP A 262 -13.33 5.32 -7.97
N LEU A 263 -12.63 4.81 -8.99
CA LEU A 263 -11.98 3.51 -8.99
C LEU A 263 -10.46 3.67 -8.96
N ARG A 264 -9.78 2.91 -8.11
CA ARG A 264 -8.33 2.69 -8.19
C ARG A 264 -8.05 1.23 -8.51
N LEU A 265 -7.41 0.97 -9.64
CA LEU A 265 -6.80 -0.33 -9.94
C LEU A 265 -5.34 -0.32 -9.50
N MET A 266 -4.90 -1.37 -8.82
CA MET A 266 -3.54 -1.47 -8.29
C MET A 266 -2.95 -2.87 -8.49
N LEU A 267 -1.88 -2.97 -9.28
CA LEU A 267 -1.00 -4.15 -9.29
C LEU A 267 0.11 -3.93 -8.27
N SER A 268 0.27 -4.88 -7.35
CA SER A 268 1.31 -4.83 -6.32
C SER A 268 1.84 -6.21 -6.00
N THR A 269 3.12 -6.29 -5.63
CA THR A 269 3.69 -7.49 -5.02
C THR A 269 3.67 -7.38 -3.50
N LYS A 270 3.49 -8.52 -2.82
CA LYS A 270 3.68 -8.59 -1.36
C LYS A 270 4.61 -9.74 -1.00
N ARG A 271 5.70 -9.40 -0.31
CA ARG A 271 6.71 -10.33 0.20
C ARG A 271 6.47 -10.62 1.68
N THR A 272 6.57 -11.90 2.05
CA THR A 272 6.64 -12.35 3.45
C THR A 272 8.10 -12.36 3.89
N LEU A 273 8.40 -11.96 5.13
CA LEU A 273 9.75 -12.11 5.68
C LEU A 273 9.81 -13.43 6.45
N THR A 274 10.39 -14.43 5.80
CA THR A 274 10.56 -15.82 6.26
C THR A 274 11.98 -16.05 6.78
N ALA A 275 12.98 -15.63 6.00
CA ALA A 275 14.40 -15.68 6.35
C ALA A 275 14.86 -14.43 7.13
N LEU A 276 14.49 -14.37 8.40
CA LEU A 276 15.06 -13.43 9.39
C LEU A 276 16.06 -14.17 10.29
N THR A 277 17.11 -13.49 10.75
CA THR A 277 18.03 -14.06 11.75
C THR A 277 17.36 -14.13 13.13
N ASP A 278 17.90 -14.95 14.03
CA ASP A 278 17.39 -15.05 15.41
C ASP A 278 17.44 -13.70 16.14
N ASP A 279 18.51 -12.91 15.96
CA ASP A 279 18.62 -11.56 16.52
C ASP A 279 17.58 -10.58 15.95
N GLU A 280 17.31 -10.65 14.65
CA GLU A 280 16.27 -9.85 13.99
C GLU A 280 14.89 -10.21 14.53
N MET A 281 14.58 -11.51 14.57
CA MET A 281 13.30 -12.02 15.04
C MET A 281 13.09 -11.75 16.53
N GLN A 282 14.13 -11.88 17.35
CA GLN A 282 14.09 -11.56 18.78
C GLN A 282 13.93 -10.06 19.02
N SER A 283 14.59 -9.21 18.23
CA SER A 283 14.42 -7.76 18.30
C SER A 283 12.98 -7.34 17.98
N ILE A 284 12.38 -7.93 16.94
CA ILE A 284 10.97 -7.70 16.57
C ILE A 284 10.01 -8.25 17.63
N ARG A 285 10.22 -9.47 18.13
CA ARG A 285 9.41 -10.06 19.22
C ARG A 285 9.45 -9.20 20.48
N SER A 286 10.60 -8.61 20.83
CA SER A 286 10.73 -7.69 21.97
C SER A 286 9.84 -6.43 21.83
N LEU A 287 9.73 -5.88 20.61
CA LEU A 287 8.80 -4.77 20.33
C LEU A 287 7.34 -5.21 20.48
N ILE A 288 6.95 -6.34 19.91
CA ILE A 288 5.57 -6.83 20.00
C ILE A 288 5.18 -7.17 21.45
N ASN A 289 6.08 -7.81 22.20
CA ASN A 289 5.84 -8.21 23.59
C ASN A 289 5.84 -7.04 24.59
N SER A 290 6.34 -5.87 24.20
CA SER A 290 6.31 -4.64 25.02
C SER A 290 5.18 -3.68 24.66
N ALA A 291 4.36 -4.04 23.65
CA ALA A 291 3.15 -3.31 23.30
C ALA A 291 2.07 -3.52 24.37
N ILE A 292 1.35 -2.44 24.70
CA ILE A 292 0.22 -2.44 25.63
C ILE A 292 -1.05 -2.20 24.80
N LEU A 293 -2.01 -3.12 24.92
CA LEU A 293 -3.37 -2.92 24.41
C LEU A 293 -4.04 -1.81 25.20
N ASP A 294 -4.51 -0.80 24.48
CA ASP A 294 -5.12 0.39 25.07
C ASP A 294 -6.20 0.89 24.10
N GLN A 295 -7.47 0.78 24.49
CA GLN A 295 -8.61 1.09 23.61
C GLN A 295 -8.88 2.59 23.50
N ASP A 296 -8.29 3.40 24.38
CA ASP A 296 -8.49 4.85 24.43
C ASP A 296 -7.53 5.60 23.48
N VAL A 297 -6.52 4.90 22.92
CA VAL A 297 -5.57 5.46 21.95
C VAL A 297 -5.84 4.99 20.52
N LYS A 298 -5.50 5.86 19.55
CA LYS A 298 -5.61 5.55 18.12
C LYS A 298 -4.72 4.38 17.71
N GLY A 299 -5.29 3.45 16.94
CA GLY A 299 -4.67 2.19 16.56
C GLY A 299 -4.60 1.14 17.67
N GLY A 300 -5.19 1.41 18.85
CA GLY A 300 -5.41 0.46 19.95
C GLY A 300 -4.16 -0.01 20.71
N LEU A 301 -3.01 0.63 20.48
CA LEU A 301 -1.70 0.21 21.00
C LEU A 301 -0.82 1.38 21.40
N ARG A 302 -0.11 1.22 22.53
CA ARG A 302 0.98 2.10 22.94
C ARG A 302 2.18 1.31 23.49
N TRP A 303 3.32 1.99 23.60
CA TRP A 303 4.54 1.45 24.22
C TRP A 303 4.92 2.28 25.45
N PRO A 304 5.51 1.67 26.49
CA PRO A 304 6.23 2.42 27.52
C PRO A 304 7.35 3.28 26.93
N LEU A 305 7.73 4.36 27.62
CA LEU A 305 8.80 5.25 27.21
C LEU A 305 10.09 4.47 26.94
N GLY A 306 10.71 4.70 25.76
CA GLY A 306 11.92 3.99 25.32
C GLY A 306 11.73 2.53 24.89
N LYS A 307 10.50 1.97 24.91
CA LYS A 307 10.23 0.59 24.46
C LYS A 307 9.73 0.48 23.01
N ALA A 308 9.48 1.61 22.33
CA ALA A 308 9.13 1.66 20.91
C ALA A 308 10.33 1.40 19.96
N SER A 309 11.50 1.00 20.48
CA SER A 309 12.71 0.70 19.70
C SER A 309 13.46 -0.51 20.26
N SER A 310 14.07 -1.33 19.39
CA SER A 310 14.74 -2.58 19.76
C SER A 310 15.93 -2.90 18.85
N GLY A 311 16.96 -3.52 19.43
CA GLY A 311 18.19 -3.96 18.73
C GLY A 311 18.99 -2.84 18.06
N GLY A 312 18.74 -1.56 18.38
CA GLY A 312 19.32 -0.40 17.67
C GLY A 312 18.89 -0.26 16.20
N ARG A 313 18.02 -1.16 15.71
CA ARG A 313 17.67 -1.31 14.29
C ARG A 313 16.21 -1.04 14.01
N TYR A 314 15.31 -1.56 14.84
CA TYR A 314 13.87 -1.49 14.60
C TYR A 314 13.23 -0.43 15.50
N CYS A 315 12.34 0.37 14.94
CA CYS A 315 11.54 1.34 15.66
C CYS A 315 10.08 1.29 15.18
N VAL A 316 9.14 1.38 16.12
CA VAL A 316 7.70 1.44 15.82
C VAL A 316 7.38 2.81 15.23
N VAL A 317 6.82 2.82 14.03
CA VAL A 317 6.52 4.03 13.25
C VAL A 317 5.03 4.18 12.93
N GLY A 318 4.21 3.21 13.31
CA GLY A 318 2.76 3.39 13.46
C GLY A 318 2.05 2.09 13.84
N VAL A 319 0.76 2.19 14.13
CA VAL A 319 -0.12 1.06 14.48
C VAL A 319 -1.46 1.15 13.77
N TRP A 320 -1.94 -0.02 13.33
CA TRP A 320 -3.22 -0.20 12.65
C TRP A 320 -3.99 -1.29 13.38
N HIS A 321 -5.12 -0.97 14.00
CA HIS A 321 -6.09 -1.97 14.43
C HIS A 321 -7.10 -2.19 13.29
N THR A 322 -7.28 -3.43 12.84
CA THR A 322 -8.18 -3.73 11.72
C THR A 322 -9.10 -4.90 12.02
N ILE A 323 -10.40 -4.69 11.82
CA ILE A 323 -11.42 -5.74 11.82
C ILE A 323 -11.87 -5.91 10.38
N ALA A 324 -11.58 -7.07 9.78
CA ALA A 324 -11.83 -7.32 8.36
C ALA A 324 -12.63 -8.59 8.13
N LYS A 325 -13.72 -8.50 7.36
CA LYS A 325 -14.47 -9.64 6.81
C LYS A 325 -13.93 -9.95 5.42
N ASP A 326 -13.46 -11.18 5.24
CA ASP A 326 -13.05 -11.71 3.94
C ASP A 326 -14.18 -12.59 3.37
N TYR A 327 -14.54 -12.31 2.13
CA TYR A 327 -15.44 -13.11 1.31
C TYR A 327 -14.68 -13.58 0.07
N LYS A 328 -14.95 -14.80 -0.42
CA LYS A 328 -14.21 -15.40 -1.54
C LYS A 328 -15.12 -16.19 -2.48
N SER A 329 -14.70 -16.21 -3.74
CA SER A 329 -15.05 -17.23 -4.74
C SER A 329 -13.76 -17.76 -5.37
N SER A 330 -13.84 -18.62 -6.40
CA SER A 330 -12.67 -19.01 -7.19
C SER A 330 -11.99 -17.81 -7.87
N SER A 331 -12.76 -16.92 -8.48
CA SER A 331 -12.28 -15.76 -9.25
C SER A 331 -11.99 -14.50 -8.42
N LEU A 332 -12.69 -14.30 -7.30
CA LEU A 332 -12.68 -13.05 -6.54
C LEU A 332 -12.32 -13.22 -5.06
N SER A 333 -11.86 -12.14 -4.44
CA SER A 333 -11.87 -11.98 -2.98
C SER A 333 -12.24 -10.56 -2.60
N LEU A 334 -13.44 -10.39 -2.06
CA LEU A 334 -13.92 -9.15 -1.49
C LEU A 334 -13.45 -9.05 -0.03
N LYS A 335 -12.80 -7.95 0.34
CA LYS A 335 -12.44 -7.62 1.71
C LYS A 335 -13.14 -6.34 2.11
N VAL A 336 -13.98 -6.43 3.13
CA VAL A 336 -14.59 -5.28 3.81
C VAL A 336 -13.87 -5.10 5.14
N ARG A 337 -13.34 -3.92 5.46
CA ARG A 337 -12.61 -3.69 6.70
C ARG A 337 -12.95 -2.37 7.39
N HIS A 338 -13.07 -2.42 8.71
CA HIS A 338 -12.77 -1.27 9.56
C HIS A 338 -11.26 -1.24 9.84
N ALA A 339 -10.68 -0.05 9.91
CA ALA A 339 -9.28 0.13 10.24
C ALA A 339 -9.05 1.48 10.95
N ASP A 340 -8.76 1.42 12.24
CA ASP A 340 -8.27 2.55 13.04
C ASP A 340 -6.74 2.58 13.05
N ARG A 341 -6.17 3.77 12.93
CA ARG A 341 -4.76 3.97 12.55
C ARG A 341 -4.14 5.07 13.36
N TYR A 342 -2.84 4.93 13.59
CA TYR A 342 -2.00 6.02 14.05
C TYR A 342 -0.60 5.91 13.43
N ASP A 343 -0.17 6.95 12.73
CA ASP A 343 1.17 7.05 12.15
C ASP A 343 2.04 7.93 13.05
N PHE A 344 3.08 7.36 13.67
CA PHE A 344 3.95 8.06 14.62
C PHE A 344 4.92 9.04 13.93
N ARG A 345 5.09 8.99 12.60
CA ARG A 345 5.97 9.88 11.84
C ARG A 345 5.28 11.23 11.61
N THR A 346 3.99 11.18 11.34
CA THR A 346 3.14 12.33 11.02
C THR A 346 2.26 12.79 12.19
N SER A 347 2.11 11.97 13.24
CA SER A 347 1.16 12.16 14.36
C SER A 347 -0.30 12.27 13.91
N ILE A 348 -0.65 11.57 12.83
CA ILE A 348 -2.02 11.55 12.27
C ILE A 348 -2.67 10.22 12.59
N GLY A 349 -3.90 10.28 13.11
CA GLY A 349 -4.77 9.12 13.32
C GLY A 349 -6.03 9.16 12.47
N GLU A 350 -6.48 7.99 12.01
CA GLU A 350 -7.67 7.85 11.15
C GLU A 350 -8.42 6.54 11.42
N ALA A 351 -9.74 6.63 11.60
CA ALA A 351 -10.63 5.48 11.52
C ALA A 351 -11.30 5.43 10.13
N THR A 352 -11.13 4.33 9.40
CA THR A 352 -11.70 4.13 8.06
C THR A 352 -12.58 2.90 7.97
N ARG A 353 -13.59 2.99 7.11
CA ARG A 353 -14.26 1.83 6.50
C ARG A 353 -13.76 1.72 5.08
N GLU A 354 -13.34 0.53 4.64
CA GLU A 354 -12.82 0.33 3.28
C GLU A 354 -13.30 -0.97 2.65
N ILE A 355 -13.42 -0.94 1.33
CA ILE A 355 -13.65 -2.11 0.50
C ILE A 355 -12.48 -2.30 -0.47
N ASN A 356 -12.03 -3.54 -0.62
CA ASN A 356 -11.02 -3.92 -1.60
C ASN A 356 -11.47 -5.22 -2.30
N LEU A 357 -11.55 -5.22 -3.63
CA LEU A 357 -11.88 -6.40 -4.43
C LEU A 357 -10.62 -6.90 -5.14
N LYS A 358 -10.20 -8.15 -4.87
CA LYS A 358 -9.04 -8.77 -5.51
C LYS A 358 -9.49 -9.58 -6.73
N LEU A 359 -8.90 -9.31 -7.88
CA LEU A 359 -9.21 -9.98 -9.15
C LEU A 359 -8.24 -11.17 -9.32
N LYS A 360 -8.59 -12.33 -8.74
CA LYS A 360 -7.65 -13.47 -8.65
C LYS A 360 -7.40 -14.10 -10.01
N ASN A 361 -8.45 -14.35 -10.78
CA ASN A 361 -8.35 -15.03 -12.07
C ASN A 361 -7.55 -14.23 -13.11
N ILE A 362 -7.63 -12.89 -13.12
CA ILE A 362 -6.73 -12.07 -13.96
C ILE A 362 -5.26 -12.31 -13.56
N VAL A 363 -4.95 -12.33 -12.26
CA VAL A 363 -3.59 -12.62 -11.79
C VAL A 363 -3.16 -14.04 -12.13
N SER A 364 -4.05 -15.04 -12.02
CA SER A 364 -3.76 -16.42 -12.45
C SER A 364 -3.46 -16.51 -13.94
N LEU A 365 -4.31 -15.90 -14.78
CA LEU A 365 -4.13 -15.85 -16.23
C LEU A 365 -2.80 -15.19 -16.60
N LEU A 366 -2.47 -14.04 -15.99
CA LEU A 366 -1.18 -13.36 -16.21
C LEU A 366 0.04 -14.18 -15.77
N GLN A 367 -0.13 -15.23 -14.93
CA GLN A 367 0.93 -16.15 -14.51
C GLN A 367 1.13 -17.34 -15.46
N GLU A 368 0.27 -17.52 -16.46
CA GLU A 368 0.44 -18.53 -17.50
C GLU A 368 1.61 -18.16 -18.43
N GLN A 369 2.19 -19.16 -19.10
CA GLN A 369 3.44 -18.99 -19.84
C GLN A 369 3.24 -18.23 -21.16
N GLU A 370 2.10 -18.43 -21.82
CA GLU A 370 1.66 -17.72 -23.00
C GLU A 370 0.27 -17.16 -22.71
N VAL A 371 0.11 -15.83 -22.81
CA VAL A 371 -1.11 -15.13 -22.40
C VAL A 371 -1.57 -14.25 -23.54
N GLU A 372 -2.76 -14.54 -24.09
CA GLU A 372 -3.34 -13.69 -25.11
C GLU A 372 -3.86 -12.37 -24.53
N VAL A 373 -3.47 -11.26 -25.15
CA VAL A 373 -3.92 -9.90 -24.77
C VAL A 373 -5.44 -9.77 -24.83
N SER A 374 -6.08 -10.40 -25.82
CA SER A 374 -7.54 -10.53 -25.96
C SER A 374 -8.19 -11.16 -24.72
N SER A 375 -7.66 -12.30 -24.26
CA SER A 375 -8.19 -13.02 -23.10
C SER A 375 -8.09 -12.21 -21.80
N VAL A 376 -6.99 -11.47 -21.60
CA VAL A 376 -6.85 -10.54 -20.46
C VAL A 376 -7.81 -9.36 -20.61
N ALA A 377 -7.95 -8.80 -21.81
CA ALA A 377 -8.84 -7.66 -22.06
C ALA A 377 -10.31 -8.00 -21.81
N GLU A 378 -10.83 -9.13 -22.31
CA GLU A 378 -12.22 -9.54 -22.06
C GLU A 378 -12.47 -9.85 -20.58
N MET A 379 -11.57 -10.58 -19.92
CA MET A 379 -11.71 -10.85 -18.48
C MET A 379 -11.67 -9.56 -17.64
N LEU A 380 -10.86 -8.58 -18.04
CA LEU A 380 -10.83 -7.26 -17.41
C LEU A 380 -12.13 -6.47 -17.66
N LYS A 381 -12.70 -6.50 -18.87
CA LYS A 381 -14.00 -5.88 -19.19
C LYS A 381 -15.13 -6.44 -18.31
N ASP A 382 -15.21 -7.75 -18.14
CA ASP A 382 -16.22 -8.41 -17.31
C ASP A 382 -16.15 -7.98 -15.84
N HIS A 383 -14.94 -7.96 -15.27
CA HIS A 383 -14.75 -7.49 -13.89
C HIS A 383 -15.02 -6.01 -13.73
N LEU A 384 -14.65 -5.18 -14.71
CA LEU A 384 -14.93 -3.75 -14.69
C LEU A 384 -16.43 -3.46 -14.82
N LYS A 385 -17.18 -4.25 -15.59
CA LYS A 385 -18.64 -4.17 -15.63
C LYS A 385 -19.26 -4.49 -14.27
N LEU A 386 -18.86 -5.62 -13.65
CA LEU A 386 -19.28 -6.00 -12.30
C LEU A 386 -18.96 -4.93 -11.26
N ILE A 387 -17.79 -4.28 -11.37
CA ILE A 387 -17.42 -3.12 -10.55
C ILE A 387 -18.35 -1.93 -10.81
N TRP A 388 -18.59 -1.58 -12.08
CA TRP A 388 -19.42 -0.45 -12.48
C TRP A 388 -20.87 -0.57 -11.99
N ASP A 389 -21.42 -1.78 -12.07
CA ASP A 389 -22.81 -2.08 -11.74
C ASP A 389 -23.07 -2.22 -10.22
N HIS A 390 -22.05 -2.49 -9.41
CA HIS A 390 -22.23 -2.84 -7.99
C HIS A 390 -21.34 -2.11 -6.97
N PHE A 391 -20.25 -1.47 -7.40
CA PHE A 391 -19.25 -0.90 -6.48
C PHE A 391 -19.03 0.63 -6.59
N LEU A 392 -19.58 1.29 -7.61
CA LEU A 392 -19.33 2.72 -7.87
C LEU A 392 -20.48 3.66 -7.47
N CYS A 393 -21.62 3.13 -7.02
CA CYS A 393 -22.76 3.91 -6.53
C CYS A 393 -22.87 3.79 -5.00
N CYS A 394 -22.68 4.90 -4.28
CA CYS A 394 -22.99 5.05 -2.86
C CYS A 394 -23.73 6.38 -2.60
N GLU A 395 -24.23 6.57 -1.39
CA GLU A 395 -24.72 7.88 -0.91
C GLU A 395 -23.61 8.94 -0.90
N HIS A 396 -23.98 10.22 -1.09
CA HIS A 396 -23.04 11.35 -1.00
C HIS A 396 -22.52 11.52 0.43
N PHE A 397 -21.19 11.71 0.58
CA PHE A 397 -20.52 11.67 1.89
C PHE A 397 -19.32 12.62 2.06
N LEU A 398 -19.03 13.45 1.06
CA LEU A 398 -17.93 14.44 1.05
C LEU A 398 -18.45 15.87 0.85
N THR A 399 -19.72 16.11 1.20
CA THR A 399 -20.46 17.37 1.06
C THR A 399 -20.78 17.94 2.43
#